data_AF-A0A6B3G751-F1
#
_entry.id   AF-A0A6B3G751-F1
#
_cell.length_a   1.000
_cell.length_b   1.000
_cell.length_c   1.000
_cell.angle_alpha   90.00
_cell.angle_beta   90.00
_cell.angle_gamma   90.00
#
_symmetry.space_group_name_H-M   'P 1'
#
loop_
_entity.id
_entity.type
_entity.pdbx_description
1 polymer ?
#
loop_
_entity_poly.entity_id
_entity_poly.type
_entity_poly.pdbx_seq_one_letter_code
_entity_poly.pdbx_strand_id
1 'polypeptide(L)'
;LVQAVQVEHTEGNTGDYASWWKDLNRWRDTYPLGYDLPEDGSLSPQQVIQRIGKLAPEGTIFTAGVGQHQMWAAHYIDYEQPATWLNSG
;
A
#
# COMPACT_ATOMS: atom_id res chain seq x y z
N LEU A 1 19.08 18.88 -5.41
CA LEU A 1 18.22 17.96 -6.20
C LEU A 1 16.78 18.43 -6.26
N VAL A 2 16.04 18.56 -5.14
CA VAL A 2 14.64 19.05 -5.15
C VAL A 2 14.51 20.45 -5.80
N GLN A 3 15.36 21.41 -5.45
CA GLN A 3 15.35 22.74 -6.08
C GLN A 3 15.66 22.71 -7.59
N ALA A 4 16.56 21.83 -8.04
CA ALA A 4 16.93 21.75 -9.45
C ALA A 4 15.78 21.21 -10.31
N VAL A 5 15.07 20.19 -9.81
CA VAL A 5 13.88 19.63 -10.46
C VAL A 5 12.71 20.63 -10.49
N GLN A 6 12.55 21.43 -9.43
CA GLN A 6 11.54 22.49 -9.39
C GLN A 6 11.80 23.59 -10.43
N VAL A 7 13.07 23.96 -10.64
CA VAL A 7 13.45 24.93 -11.67
C VAL A 7 13.14 24.41 -13.07
N GLU A 8 13.54 23.18 -13.40
CA GLU A 8 13.23 22.57 -14.72
C GLU A 8 11.72 22.51 -15.00
N HIS A 9 10.91 22.12 -14.01
CA HIS A 9 9.45 22.12 -14.14
C HIS A 9 8.87 23.51 -14.36
N THR A 10 9.42 24.54 -13.69
CA THR A 10 8.97 25.93 -13.83
C THR A 10 9.35 26.50 -15.20
N GLU A 11 10.46 26.04 -15.77
CA GLU A 11 10.93 26.37 -17.12
C GLU A 11 10.18 25.58 -18.23
N GLY A 12 9.21 24.74 -17.86
CA GLY A 12 8.36 23.98 -18.79
C GLY A 12 8.97 22.65 -19.25
N ASN A 13 10.13 22.26 -18.72
CA ASN A 13 10.73 20.96 -18.97
C ASN A 13 10.07 19.93 -18.05
N THR A 14 8.92 19.40 -18.48
CA THR A 14 8.26 18.26 -17.81
C THR A 14 8.73 16.95 -18.43
N GLY A 15 9.21 16.02 -17.61
CA GLY A 15 9.55 14.68 -18.08
C GLY A 15 8.32 13.92 -18.59
N ASP A 16 8.44 13.26 -19.75
CA ASP A 16 7.46 12.28 -20.20
C ASP A 16 7.74 10.94 -19.52
N TYR A 17 6.84 10.53 -18.62
CA TYR A 17 6.91 9.28 -17.89
C TYR A 17 5.89 8.25 -18.38
N ALA A 18 5.21 8.48 -19.51
CA ALA A 18 4.12 7.62 -19.97
C ALA A 18 4.58 6.17 -20.22
N SER A 19 5.76 5.99 -20.81
CA SER A 19 6.36 4.66 -21.03
C SER A 19 6.65 3.94 -19.71
N TRP A 20 7.17 4.66 -18.73
CA TRP A 20 7.46 4.11 -17.41
C TRP A 20 6.19 3.69 -16.67
N TRP A 21 5.15 4.54 -16.68
CA TRP A 21 3.85 4.20 -16.10
C TRP A 21 3.21 2.98 -16.76
N LYS A 22 3.41 2.80 -18.07
CA LYS A 22 2.94 1.61 -18.78
C LYS A 22 3.57 0.33 -18.23
N ASP A 23 4.88 0.33 -17.97
CA ASP A 23 5.56 -0.82 -17.38
C ASP A 23 5.13 -1.08 -15.94
N LEU A 24 5.00 -0.03 -15.12
CA LEU A 24 4.51 -0.16 -13.75
C LEU A 24 3.09 -0.74 -13.68
N ASN A 25 2.19 -0.27 -14.56
CA ASN A 25 0.83 -0.80 -14.62
C ASN A 25 0.82 -2.26 -15.06
N ARG A 26 1.63 -2.61 -16.07
CA ARG A 26 1.78 -4.01 -16.51
C ARG A 26 2.21 -4.92 -15.36
N TRP A 27 3.17 -4.51 -14.52
CA TRP A 27 3.59 -5.32 -13.38
C TRP A 27 2.51 -5.43 -12.30
N ARG A 28 1.76 -4.36 -12.05
CA ARG A 28 0.65 -4.38 -11.09
C ARG A 28 -0.46 -5.35 -11.52
N ASP A 29 -0.74 -5.39 -12.82
CA ASP A 29 -1.73 -6.30 -13.40
C ASP A 29 -1.23 -7.75 -13.43
N THR A 30 0.07 -7.96 -13.70
CA THR A 30 0.68 -9.30 -13.78
C THR A 30 0.86 -9.93 -12.41
N TYR A 31 1.21 -9.12 -11.40
CA TYR A 31 1.52 -9.57 -10.03
C TYR A 31 0.69 -8.79 -9.00
N PRO A 32 -0.65 -8.95 -9.02
CA PRO A 32 -1.49 -8.25 -8.07
C PRO A 32 -1.25 -8.78 -6.67
N LEU A 33 -1.42 -7.90 -5.68
CA LEU A 33 -1.49 -8.31 -4.29
C LEU A 33 -2.74 -9.18 -4.08
N GLY A 34 -2.57 -10.38 -3.55
CA GLY A 34 -3.65 -11.32 -3.33
C GLY A 34 -3.29 -12.42 -2.34
N TYR A 35 -4.30 -13.15 -1.91
CA TYR A 35 -4.18 -14.31 -1.02
C TYR A 35 -5.28 -15.32 -1.34
N ASP A 36 -5.00 -16.59 -1.07
CA ASP A 36 -5.98 -17.67 -1.20
C ASP A 36 -6.86 -17.76 0.04
N LEU A 37 -8.09 -18.26 -0.16
CA LEU A 37 -8.99 -18.59 0.94
C LEU A 37 -8.79 -20.06 1.35
N PRO A 38 -8.71 -20.37 2.65
CA PRO A 38 -8.61 -21.75 3.10
C PRO A 38 -9.81 -22.60 2.66
N GLU A 39 -9.56 -23.80 2.14
CA GLU A 39 -10.60 -24.74 1.70
C GLU A 39 -11.32 -25.44 2.87
N ASP A 40 -10.70 -25.44 4.04
CA ASP A 40 -11.18 -26.13 5.25
C ASP A 40 -12.22 -25.32 6.05
N GLY A 41 -12.61 -24.14 5.54
CA GLY A 41 -13.53 -23.23 6.21
C GLY A 41 -12.91 -22.38 7.32
N SER A 42 -11.59 -22.46 7.51
CA SER A 42 -10.88 -21.55 8.42
C SER A 42 -10.77 -20.13 7.83
N LEU A 43 -10.45 -19.15 8.69
CA LEU A 43 -10.32 -17.77 8.27
C LEU A 43 -8.91 -17.49 7.75
N SER A 44 -8.82 -16.85 6.58
CA SER A 44 -7.56 -16.25 6.11
C SER A 44 -7.19 -15.08 7.02
N PRO A 45 -5.95 -15.02 7.57
CA PRO A 45 -5.52 -13.88 8.36
C PRO A 45 -5.46 -12.60 7.53
N GLN A 46 -5.11 -12.68 6.25
CA GLN A 46 -5.15 -11.55 5.32
C GLN A 46 -6.58 -11.02 5.16
N GLN A 47 -7.56 -11.93 5.00
CA GLN A 47 -8.97 -11.57 4.91
C GLN A 47 -9.48 -10.88 6.17
N VAL A 48 -9.12 -11.42 7.35
CA VAL A 48 -9.50 -10.83 8.64
C VAL A 48 -8.94 -9.42 8.77
N ILE A 49 -7.66 -9.23 8.49
CA ILE A 49 -6.98 -7.93 8.55
C ILE A 49 -7.59 -6.94 7.56
N GLN A 50 -7.80 -7.34 6.31
CA GLN A 50 -8.42 -6.49 5.29
C GLN A 50 -9.85 -6.08 5.71
N ARG A 51 -10.61 -7.01 6.30
CA ARG A 51 -11.98 -6.73 6.73
C ARG A 51 -12.02 -5.76 7.91
N ILE A 52 -11.07 -5.86 8.85
CA ILE A 52 -10.90 -4.89 9.94
C ILE A 52 -10.62 -3.51 9.35
N GLY A 53 -9.67 -3.37 8.42
CA GLY A 53 -9.36 -2.10 7.77
C GLY A 53 -10.57 -1.46 7.08
N LYS A 54 -11.33 -2.25 6.31
CA LYS A 54 -12.56 -1.79 5.62
C LYS A 54 -13.70 -1.36 6.55
N LEU A 55 -13.71 -1.83 7.80
CA LEU A 55 -14.73 -1.49 8.79
C LEU A 55 -14.29 -0.40 9.76
N ALA A 56 -13.00 -0.08 9.78
CA ALA A 56 -12.44 0.91 10.66
C ALA A 56 -12.91 2.32 10.25
N PRO A 57 -13.33 3.16 11.21
CA PRO A 57 -13.60 4.56 10.94
C PRO A 57 -12.35 5.29 10.41
N GLU A 58 -12.56 6.37 9.67
CA GLU A 58 -11.50 7.28 9.27
C GLU A 58 -10.69 7.76 10.50
N GLY A 59 -9.37 7.86 10.36
CA GLY A 59 -8.47 8.28 11.45
C GLY A 59 -8.18 7.19 12.50
N THR A 60 -8.60 5.93 12.27
CA THR A 60 -8.22 4.80 13.14
C THR A 60 -6.70 4.63 13.17
N ILE A 61 -6.14 4.46 14.37
CA ILE A 61 -4.72 4.15 14.57
C ILE A 61 -4.56 2.63 14.68
N PHE A 62 -3.73 2.07 13.81
CA PHE A 62 -3.37 0.65 13.80
C PHE A 62 -1.98 0.43 14.39
N THR A 63 -1.84 -0.62 15.19
CA THR A 63 -0.56 -1.06 15.73
C THR A 63 -0.41 -2.57 15.55
N ALA A 64 0.82 -3.04 15.38
CA ALA A 64 1.12 -4.46 15.30
C ALA A 64 2.46 -4.80 15.95
N GLY A 65 2.55 -6.00 16.54
CA GLY A 65 3.83 -6.63 16.86
C GLY A 65 4.61 -7.03 15.61
N VAL A 66 5.74 -7.73 15.77
CA VAL A 66 6.60 -8.17 14.65
C VAL A 66 6.24 -9.59 14.21
N GLY A 67 6.05 -9.81 12.91
CA GLY A 67 5.71 -11.13 12.36
C GLY A 67 4.96 -11.07 11.03
N GLN A 68 4.36 -12.18 10.60
CA GLN A 68 3.60 -12.22 9.34
C GLN A 68 2.40 -11.26 9.33
N HIS A 69 1.72 -11.13 10.47
CA HIS A 69 0.58 -10.21 10.64
C HIS A 69 0.97 -8.75 10.44
N GLN A 70 2.21 -8.37 10.73
CA GLN A 70 2.75 -7.03 10.45
C GLN A 70 2.77 -6.74 8.95
N MET A 71 3.23 -7.71 8.15
CA MET A 71 3.30 -7.59 6.69
C MET A 71 1.91 -7.60 6.08
N TRP A 72 1.01 -8.44 6.58
CA TRP A 72 -0.38 -8.42 6.12
C TRP A 72 -1.10 -7.12 6.48
N ALA A 73 -0.88 -6.56 7.66
CA ALA A 73 -1.42 -5.25 8.03
C ALA A 73 -0.87 -4.14 7.12
N ALA A 74 0.43 -4.16 6.80
CA ALA A 74 1.02 -3.20 5.87
C ALA A 74 0.51 -3.35 4.42
N HIS A 75 0.16 -4.57 4.00
CA HIS A 75 -0.30 -4.86 2.64
C HIS A 75 -1.81 -4.65 2.45
N TYR A 76 -2.64 -4.94 3.45
CA TYR A 76 -4.10 -5.08 3.27
C TYR A 76 -4.95 -4.06 4.02
N ILE A 77 -4.35 -3.16 4.80
CA ILE A 77 -5.04 -2.00 5.37
C ILE A 77 -4.69 -0.77 4.54
N ASP A 78 -5.71 -0.01 4.15
CA ASP A 78 -5.53 1.26 3.46
C ASP A 78 -5.30 2.37 4.49
N TYR A 79 -4.14 3.03 4.40
CA TYR A 79 -3.76 4.12 5.31
C TYR A 79 -3.86 5.45 4.58
N GLU A 80 -4.85 6.26 4.95
CA GLU A 80 -5.11 7.54 4.29
C GLU A 80 -4.41 8.73 4.98
N GLN A 81 -4.00 8.57 6.24
CA GLN A 81 -3.43 9.65 7.06
C GLN A 81 -2.06 9.26 7.62
N PRO A 82 -1.06 10.18 7.64
CA PRO A 82 0.22 9.91 8.27
C PRO A 82 0.07 9.64 9.77
N ALA A 83 1.03 8.91 10.36
CA ALA A 83 1.05 8.56 11.78
C ALA A 83 -0.15 7.72 12.28
N THR A 84 -0.91 7.08 11.38
CA THR A 84 -1.99 6.13 11.73
C THR A 84 -1.56 4.66 11.69
N TRP A 85 -0.36 4.37 11.21
CA TRP A 85 0.28 3.05 11.28
C TRP A 85 1.51 3.10 12.16
N LEU A 86 1.46 2.48 13.34
CA LEU A 86 2.56 2.46 14.30
C LEU A 86 3.11 1.05 14.43
N ASN A 87 4.38 0.89 14.07
CA ASN A 87 5.00 -0.42 14.07
C ASN A 87 6.52 -0.32 14.26
N SER A 88 7.11 -1.38 14.82
CA SER A 88 8.56 -1.55 14.93
C SER A 88 9.12 -2.07 13.60
N GLY A 89 9.63 -1.16 12.79
CA GLY A 89 10.34 -1.46 11.52
C GLY A 89 11.81 -1.79 11.70
#